data_AF-A0A6I7XQN7-F1
#
_entry.id   AF-A0A6I7XQN7-F1
#
_cell.length_a   1.000
_cell.length_b   1.000
_cell.length_c   1.000
_cell.angle_alpha   90.00
_cell.angle_beta   90.00
_cell.angle_gamma   90.00
#
_symmetry.space_group_name_H-M   'P 1'
#
loop_
_entity.id
_entity.type
_entity.pdbx_description
1 polymer ?
#
loop_
_entity_poly.entity_id
_entity_poly.type
_entity_poly.pdbx_seq_one_letter_code
_entity_poly.pdbx_strand_id
1 'polypeptide(L)'
;MKAVEMSKEQKTPLFIIQEERDYQVQAKIEIPLWKEQLKERDNMDYRLYPKLNLLFTEDYREISKPDEYYNSANIPEYVIDAIAAWVQGRLQLN
;
A
#
# COMPACT_ATOMS: atom_id res chain seq x y z
N MET A 1 10.35 4.96 -10.00
CA MET A 1 11.83 4.97 -9.86
C MET A 1 12.34 6.02 -8.88
N LYS A 2 12.10 7.34 -9.05
CA LYS A 2 12.68 8.36 -8.15
C LYS A 2 12.36 8.15 -6.65
N ALA A 3 11.11 7.79 -6.32
CA ALA A 3 10.71 7.58 -4.92
C ALA A 3 11.45 6.41 -4.25
N VAL A 4 11.59 5.29 -4.96
CA VAL A 4 12.31 4.10 -4.48
C VAL A 4 13.78 4.43 -4.20
N GLU A 5 14.45 5.11 -5.14
CA GLU A 5 15.85 5.52 -4.97
C GLU A 5 16.03 6.46 -3.77
N MET A 6 15.17 7.48 -3.64
CA MET A 6 15.22 8.39 -2.48
C MET A 6 15.00 7.66 -1.15
N SER A 7 14.18 6.60 -1.16
CA SER A 7 13.87 5.82 0.04
C SER A 7 15.06 4.96 0.51
N LYS A 8 16.05 4.67 -0.35
CA LYS A 8 17.26 3.93 0.07
C LYS A 8 18.09 4.69 1.10
N GLU A 9 18.13 6.02 0.97
CA GLU A 9 18.98 6.89 1.80
C GLU A 9 18.29 7.35 3.10
N GLN A 10 16.97 7.20 3.19
CA GLN A 10 16.21 7.57 4.39
C GLN A 10 16.60 6.68 5.57
N LYS A 11 16.46 7.17 6.81
CA LYS A 11 16.72 6.36 8.02
C LYS A 11 15.49 6.17 8.90
N THR A 12 14.44 6.96 8.66
CA THR A 12 13.16 6.84 9.32
C THR A 12 12.48 5.53 8.93
N PRO A 13 11.74 4.87 9.84
CA PRO A 13 10.88 3.75 9.49
C PRO A 13 9.95 4.08 8.32
N LEU A 14 9.69 3.10 7.45
CA LEU A 14 8.88 3.27 6.25
C LEU A 14 7.80 2.19 6.16
N PHE A 15 6.55 2.61 5.97
CA PHE A 15 5.42 1.72 5.69
C PHE A 15 4.90 1.96 4.29
N ILE A 16 4.96 0.91 3.47
CA ILE A 16 4.43 0.94 2.11
C ILE A 16 3.13 0.17 2.10
N ILE A 17 2.05 0.88 1.75
CA ILE A 17 0.73 0.30 1.54
C ILE A 17 0.35 0.44 0.08
N GLN A 18 -0.28 -0.59 -0.47
CA GLN A 18 -0.75 -0.58 -1.85
C GLN A 18 -2.03 -1.39 -1.99
N GLU A 19 -2.88 -0.96 -2.89
CA GLU A 19 -4.06 -1.64 -3.39
C GLU A 19 -3.71 -2.60 -4.55
N GLU A 20 -4.40 -3.73 -4.67
CA GLU A 20 -4.09 -4.69 -5.74
C GLU A 20 -4.88 -4.43 -7.02
N ARG A 21 -6.04 -3.78 -6.93
CA ARG A 21 -6.96 -3.61 -8.07
C ARG A 21 -6.63 -2.39 -8.92
N ASP A 22 -5.58 -1.63 -8.63
CA ASP A 22 -5.19 -0.51 -9.48
C ASP A 22 -4.52 -0.99 -10.78
N TYR A 23 -5.11 -0.63 -11.91
CA TYR A 23 -4.59 -0.94 -13.23
C TYR A 23 -3.49 0.03 -13.67
N GLN A 24 -3.44 1.23 -13.11
CA GLN A 24 -2.44 2.24 -13.44
C GLN A 24 -1.11 1.90 -12.77
N VAL A 25 -1.17 1.52 -11.49
CA VAL A 25 -0.01 1.18 -10.67
C VAL A 25 -0.12 -0.28 -10.21
N GLN A 26 0.34 -1.20 -11.07
CA GLN A 26 0.14 -2.63 -10.85
C GLN A 26 0.98 -3.16 -9.68
N ALA A 27 0.32 -3.64 -8.61
CA ALA A 27 0.98 -4.20 -7.42
C ALA A 27 1.94 -5.34 -7.72
N LYS A 28 1.64 -6.17 -8.73
CA LYS A 28 2.51 -7.26 -9.18
C LYS A 28 3.88 -6.80 -9.68
N ILE A 29 4.02 -5.52 -10.05
CA ILE A 29 5.27 -4.90 -10.50
C ILE A 29 5.88 -4.10 -9.36
N GLU A 30 5.08 -3.25 -8.71
CA GLU A 30 5.58 -2.32 -7.70
C GLU A 30 6.02 -3.02 -6.42
N ILE A 31 5.24 -3.95 -5.86
CA ILE A 31 5.59 -4.61 -4.59
C ILE A 31 6.94 -5.35 -4.70
N PRO A 32 7.20 -6.18 -5.75
CA PRO A 32 8.52 -6.77 -5.93
C PRO A 32 9.63 -5.73 -6.12
N LEU A 33 9.36 -4.64 -6.86
CA LEU A 33 10.34 -3.58 -7.07
C LEU A 33 10.75 -2.93 -5.75
N TRP A 34 9.79 -2.54 -4.91
CA TRP A 34 10.09 -1.93 -3.61
C TRP A 34 10.85 -2.89 -2.70
N LYS A 35 10.41 -4.15 -2.61
CA LYS A 35 11.07 -5.18 -1.80
C LYS A 35 12.52 -5.42 -2.23
N GLU A 36 12.78 -5.54 -3.53
CA GLU A 36 14.14 -5.77 -4.04
C GLU A 36 15.04 -4.55 -3.82
N GLN A 37 14.54 -3.35 -4.11
CA GLN A 37 15.36 -2.14 -4.05
C GLN A 37 15.65 -1.68 -2.63
N LEU A 38 14.81 -2.06 -1.66
CA LEU A 38 14.96 -1.68 -0.25
C LEU A 38 15.31 -2.86 0.66
N LYS A 39 15.76 -4.00 0.10
CA LYS A 39 16.10 -5.22 0.85
C LYS A 39 17.18 -5.05 1.92
N GLU A 40 18.04 -4.04 1.78
CA GLU A 40 19.10 -3.73 2.74
C GLU A 40 18.58 -2.93 3.96
N ARG A 41 17.30 -2.57 3.98
CA ARG A 41 16.65 -1.89 5.11
C ARG A 41 15.91 -2.89 5.97
N ASP A 42 16.07 -2.78 7.29
CA ASP A 42 15.44 -3.65 8.29
C ASP A 42 14.27 -2.98 9.02
N ASN A 43 14.00 -1.69 8.76
CA ASN A 43 12.97 -0.88 9.40
C ASN A 43 11.79 -0.58 8.48
N MET A 44 11.28 -1.63 7.84
CA MET A 44 10.32 -1.53 6.76
C MET A 44 9.15 -2.50 6.89
N ASP A 45 7.95 -1.97 6.68
CA ASP A 45 6.72 -2.74 6.63
C ASP A 45 6.05 -2.59 5.27
N TYR A 46 5.37 -3.64 4.83
CA TYR A 46 4.63 -3.69 3.58
C TYR A 46 3.25 -4.29 3.80
N ARG A 47 2.21 -3.68 3.20
CA ARG A 47 0.87 -4.27 3.18
C ARG A 47 0.20 -4.07 1.83
N LEU A 48 -0.27 -5.17 1.25
CA LEU A 48 -1.06 -5.19 0.04
C LEU A 48 -2.54 -5.41 0.41
N TYR A 49 -3.44 -4.67 -0.22
CA TYR A 49 -4.87 -4.75 0.00
C TYR A 49 -5.60 -5.24 -1.27
N PRO A 50 -5.96 -6.53 -1.35
CA PRO A 50 -6.49 -7.15 -2.56
C PRO A 50 -7.80 -6.59 -3.10
N LYS A 51 -8.62 -6.00 -2.22
CA LYS A 51 -9.99 -5.57 -2.53
C LYS A 51 -10.12 -4.07 -2.81
N LEU A 52 -9.02 -3.33 -2.66
CA LEU A 52 -9.07 -1.88 -2.74
C LEU A 52 -8.81 -1.38 -4.15
N ASN A 53 -9.49 -0.30 -4.51
CA ASN A 53 -9.17 0.50 -5.68
C ASN A 53 -8.17 1.61 -5.35
N LEU A 54 -7.83 2.41 -6.37
CA LEU A 54 -6.90 3.54 -6.28
C LEU A 54 -7.24 4.54 -5.15
N LEU A 55 -8.52 4.66 -4.76
CA LEU A 55 -8.97 5.55 -3.70
C LEU A 55 -8.99 4.89 -2.32
N PHE A 56 -8.43 3.68 -2.20
CA PHE A 56 -8.47 2.86 -0.98
C PHE A 56 -9.89 2.54 -0.50
N THR A 57 -10.84 2.42 -1.43
CA THR A 57 -12.21 1.98 -1.15
C THR A 57 -12.42 0.54 -1.62
N GLU A 58 -13.22 -0.23 -0.88
CA GLU A 58 -13.51 -1.62 -1.24
C GLU A 58 -14.51 -1.73 -2.39
N ASP A 59 -14.21 -2.63 -3.31
CA ASP A 59 -15.18 -3.19 -4.25
C ASP A 59 -14.85 -4.69 -4.43
N TYR A 60 -15.83 -5.45 -4.89
CA TYR A 60 -15.72 -6.91 -5.07
C TYR A 60 -15.52 -7.32 -6.53
N ARG A 61 -15.56 -6.35 -7.45
CA ARG A 61 -15.20 -6.54 -8.86
C ARG A 61 -13.69 -6.77 -9.00
N GLU A 62 -13.27 -7.27 -10.17
CA GLU A 62 -11.86 -7.58 -10.45
C GLU A 62 -10.97 -6.32 -10.49
N ILE A 63 -10.57 -5.84 -11.66
CA ILE A 63 -9.74 -4.65 -11.79
C ILE A 63 -10.59 -3.39 -11.62
N SER A 64 -10.06 -2.38 -10.92
CA SER A 64 -10.74 -1.11 -10.70
C SER A 64 -11.08 -0.41 -12.00
N LYS A 65 -12.19 0.32 -12.02
CA LYS A 65 -12.59 1.15 -13.15
C LYS A 65 -12.87 2.58 -12.70
N PRO A 66 -12.71 3.60 -13.57
CA PRO A 66 -12.97 4.99 -13.20
C PRO A 66 -14.40 5.28 -12.70
N ASP A 67 -15.40 4.49 -13.09
CA ASP A 67 -16.77 4.64 -12.59
C ASP A 67 -16.89 4.35 -11.09
N GLU A 68 -16.00 3.54 -10.52
CA GLU A 68 -15.99 3.24 -9.08
C GLU A 68 -15.76 4.49 -8.23
N TYR A 69 -15.06 5.48 -8.76
CA TYR A 69 -14.67 6.70 -8.03
C TYR A 69 -15.82 7.65 -7.74
N TYR A 70 -16.95 7.49 -8.45
CA TYR A 70 -18.14 8.29 -8.23
C TYR A 70 -19.04 7.70 -7.13
N ASN A 71 -18.77 6.48 -6.67
CA ASN A 71 -19.47 5.90 -5.54
C ASN A 71 -18.84 6.41 -4.24
N SER A 72 -19.62 7.11 -3.43
CA SER A 72 -19.16 7.51 -2.10
C SER A 72 -18.91 6.29 -1.23
N ALA A 73 -17.68 6.15 -0.76
CA ALA A 73 -17.25 5.10 0.16
C ALA A 73 -16.17 5.65 1.08
N ASN A 74 -16.03 5.02 2.25
CA ASN A 74 -14.96 5.34 3.19
C ASN A 74 -13.78 4.41 2.96
N ILE A 75 -12.59 4.87 3.36
CA ILE A 75 -11.45 3.97 3.56
C ILE A 75 -11.84 2.96 4.65
N PRO A 76 -11.67 1.64 4.43
CA PRO A 76 -12.03 0.66 5.44
C PRO A 76 -11.25 0.84 6.73
N GLU A 77 -11.92 0.55 7.85
CA GLU A 77 -11.36 0.68 9.19
C GLU A 77 -10.05 -0.10 9.34
N TYR A 78 -9.94 -1.29 8.75
CA TYR A 78 -8.71 -2.09 8.81
C TYR A 78 -7.48 -1.42 8.18
N VAL A 79 -7.66 -0.51 7.21
CA VAL A 79 -6.54 0.26 6.64
C VAL A 79 -6.11 1.34 7.63
N ILE A 80 -7.09 2.04 8.21
CA ILE A 80 -6.86 3.11 9.19
C ILE A 80 -6.18 2.53 10.43
N ASP A 81 -6.68 1.41 10.94
CA ASP A 81 -6.13 0.70 12.08
C ASP A 81 -4.71 0.20 11.81
N ALA A 82 -4.43 -0.28 10.60
CA ALA A 82 -3.07 -0.68 10.21
C ALA A 82 -2.10 0.52 10.26
N ILE A 83 -2.50 1.67 9.73
CA ILE A 83 -1.69 2.89 9.77
C ILE A 83 -1.49 3.34 11.22
N ALA A 84 -2.56 3.38 12.02
CA ALA A 84 -2.49 3.79 13.42
C ALA A 84 -1.60 2.85 14.24
N ALA A 85 -1.74 1.54 14.06
CA ALA A 85 -0.90 0.54 14.69
C ALA A 85 0.57 0.69 14.29
N TRP A 86 0.85 0.93 13.01
CA TRP A 86 2.21 1.18 12.52
C TRP A 86 2.84 2.42 13.16
N VAL A 87 2.13 3.55 13.17
CA VAL A 87 2.62 4.79 13.81
C VAL A 87 2.89 4.58 15.30
N GLN A 88 2.11 3.74 15.98
CA GLN A 88 2.30 3.41 17.39
C GLN A 88 3.40 2.36 17.64
N GLY A 89 4.02 1.79 16.61
CA GLY A 89 4.99 0.69 16.73
C GLY A 89 4.36 -0.63 17.19
N ARG A 90 3.08 -0.84 16.88
CA ARG A 90 2.27 -1.99 17.30
C ARG A 90 1.73 -2.79 16.13
N LEU A 91 2.22 -2.55 14.92
CA LEU A 91 1.74 -3.25 13.74
C LEU A 91 1.94 -4.76 13.92
N GLN A 92 0.84 -5.50 13.86
CA GLN A 92 0.88 -6.95 13.77
C GLN A 92 0.76 -7.33 12.30
N LEU A 93 1.80 -8.00 11.80
CA LEU A 93 1.78 -8.63 10.49
C LEU A 93 1.15 -10.01 10.68
N ASN A 94 -0.13 -10.13 10.32
CA ASN A 94 -0.82 -11.41 10.21
C ASN A 94 -0.52 -12.06 8.85
#